data_AF-X1S1K6-F1
#
_entry.id   AF-X1S1K6-F1
#
_cell.length_a   1.000
_cell.length_b   1.000
_cell.length_c   1.000
_cell.angle_alpha   90.00
_cell.angle_beta   90.00
_cell.angle_gamma   90.00
#
_symmetry.space_group_name_H-M   'P 1'
#
loop_
_entity.id
_entity.type
_entity.pdbx_description
1 polymer ?
#
loop_
_entity_poly.entity_id
_entity_poly.type
_entity_poly.pdbx_seq_one_letter_code
_entity_poly.pdbx_strand_id
1 'polypeptide(L)'
;MIELIIGKLNKKVTYAVREKPIINDATIEDALFCGIDKVARVISSGSDGPGTFLSLATNEFRSYFNRAKLIISKGQGNYETLSEEDKPIFFLLKAKCPIIAKDLGCKAGDIVLKG
;
A
#
# COMPACT_ATOMS: atom_id res chain seq x y z
N MET A 1 -10.65 -3.18 7.99
CA MET A 1 -10.40 -1.81 7.45
C MET A 1 -11.15 -1.58 6.15
N ILE A 2 -10.91 -2.37 5.10
CA ILE A 2 -11.56 -2.22 3.79
C ILE A 2 -13.09 -2.19 3.90
N GLU A 3 -13.68 -3.14 4.63
CA GLU A 3 -15.12 -3.20 4.88
C GLU A 3 -15.68 -1.96 5.58
N LEU A 4 -14.92 -1.30 6.47
CA LEU A 4 -15.36 -0.05 7.11
C LEU A 4 -15.37 1.10 6.10
N ILE A 5 -14.37 1.17 5.23
CA ILE A 5 -14.29 2.19 4.18
C ILE A 5 -15.46 2.04 3.20
N ILE A 6 -15.80 0.80 2.85
CA ILE A 6 -16.92 0.52 1.94
C ILE A 6 -18.25 0.72 2.65
N GLY A 7 -18.49 0.02 3.76
CA GLY A 7 -19.79 -0.03 4.42
C GLY A 7 -20.15 1.23 5.20
N LYS A 8 -19.20 1.86 5.89
CA LYS A 8 -19.47 3.06 6.72
C LYS A 8 -19.20 4.36 5.99
N LEU A 9 -18.16 4.41 5.15
CA LEU A 9 -17.78 5.65 4.44
C LEU A 9 -18.34 5.72 3.01
N ASN A 10 -18.98 4.63 2.54
CA ASN A 10 -19.55 4.51 1.20
C ASN A 10 -18.56 4.90 0.09
N LYS A 11 -17.31 4.41 0.20
CA LYS A 11 -16.25 4.66 -0.79
C LYS A 11 -15.88 3.39 -1.53
N LYS A 12 -15.57 3.55 -2.82
CA LYS A 12 -14.99 2.48 -3.64
C LYS A 12 -13.53 2.28 -3.26
N VAL A 13 -13.11 1.03 -3.15
CA VAL A 13 -11.74 0.64 -2.83
C VAL A 13 -11.14 -0.13 -4.01
N THR A 14 -9.94 0.29 -4.42
CA THR A 14 -9.04 -0.51 -5.25
C THR A 14 -7.91 -1.01 -4.35
N TYR A 15 -7.72 -2.33 -4.31
CA TYR A 15 -6.70 -3.00 -3.52
C TYR A 15 -5.55 -3.43 -4.44
N ALA A 16 -4.39 -2.78 -4.30
CA ALA A 16 -3.23 -3.08 -5.12
C ALA A 16 -2.28 -4.05 -4.41
N VAL A 17 -1.80 -5.04 -5.15
CA VAL A 17 -0.89 -6.11 -4.68
C VAL A 17 0.35 -6.21 -5.58
N ARG A 18 1.29 -7.10 -5.28
CA ARG A 18 2.46 -7.34 -6.13
C ARG A 18 2.08 -8.13 -7.39
N GLU A 19 2.90 -7.96 -8.42
CA GLU A 19 2.79 -8.76 -9.65
C GLU A 19 3.26 -10.20 -9.42
N LYS A 20 4.31 -10.37 -8.63
CA LYS A 20 4.94 -11.65 -8.36
C LYS A 20 5.24 -11.81 -6.86
N PRO A 21 5.35 -13.05 -6.37
CA PRO A 21 5.75 -13.31 -4.99
C PRO A 21 7.12 -12.70 -4.69
N ILE A 22 7.17 -11.85 -3.66
CA ILE A 22 8.40 -11.22 -3.17
C ILE A 22 8.36 -11.25 -1.65
N ILE A 23 9.23 -12.06 -1.05
CA ILE A 23 9.31 -12.27 0.41
C ILE A 23 7.96 -12.74 0.98
N ASN A 24 7.17 -11.82 1.53
CA ASN A 24 5.89 -12.06 2.18
C ASN A 24 4.81 -11.08 1.69
N ASP A 25 5.09 -10.34 0.62
CA ASP A 25 4.14 -9.43 0.01
C ASP A 25 3.05 -10.21 -0.71
N ALA A 26 1.80 -9.76 -0.55
CA ALA A 26 0.64 -10.41 -1.15
C ALA A 26 0.62 -10.21 -2.68
N THR A 27 0.19 -11.25 -3.39
CA THR A 27 -0.12 -11.22 -4.83
C THR A 27 -1.63 -11.16 -5.07
N ILE A 28 -2.06 -11.21 -6.35
CA ILE A 28 -3.48 -11.31 -6.70
C ILE A 28 -4.07 -12.59 -6.13
N GLU A 29 -3.37 -13.71 -6.22
CA GLU A 29 -3.81 -15.01 -5.71
C GLU A 29 -4.09 -14.96 -4.21
N ASP A 30 -3.21 -14.33 -3.43
CA ASP A 30 -3.41 -14.17 -1.97
C ASP A 30 -4.65 -13.32 -1.65
N ALA A 31 -4.86 -12.24 -2.42
CA ALA A 31 -6.02 -11.37 -2.24
C ALA A 31 -7.33 -12.09 -2.57
N LEU A 32 -7.35 -12.90 -3.64
CA LEU A 32 -8.49 -13.74 -4.01
C LEU A 32 -8.75 -14.84 -2.97
N PHE A 33 -7.70 -15.50 -2.50
CA PHE A 33 -7.79 -16.50 -1.43
C PHE A 33 -8.42 -15.91 -0.15
N CYS A 34 -8.02 -14.68 0.21
CA CYS A 34 -8.61 -13.95 1.34
C CYS A 34 -10.01 -13.38 1.06
N GLY A 35 -10.53 -13.49 -0.17
CA GLY A 35 -11.84 -12.99 -0.58
C GLY A 35 -11.93 -11.47 -0.69
N ILE A 36 -10.81 -10.77 -0.89
CA ILE A 36 -10.77 -9.30 -1.00
C ILE A 36 -11.50 -8.81 -2.26
N ASP A 37 -11.46 -9.59 -3.33
CA ASP A 37 -12.17 -9.34 -4.59
C ASP A 37 -13.69 -9.26 -4.45
N LYS A 38 -14.25 -9.89 -3.41
CA LYS A 38 -15.69 -9.84 -3.11
C LYS A 38 -16.13 -8.45 -2.65
N VAL A 39 -15.21 -7.63 -2.15
CA VAL A 39 -15.51 -6.31 -1.57
C VAL A 39 -14.78 -5.17 -2.27
N ALA A 40 -13.64 -5.41 -2.90
CA ALA A 40 -12.82 -4.39 -3.54
C ALA A 40 -12.27 -4.87 -4.89
N ARG A 41 -12.00 -3.93 -5.80
CA ARG A 41 -11.29 -4.26 -7.04
C ARG A 41 -9.83 -4.58 -6.71
N VAL A 42 -9.36 -5.78 -7.04
CA VAL A 42 -7.95 -6.15 -6.88
C VAL A 42 -7.19 -5.86 -8.17
N ILE A 43 -6.03 -5.21 -8.09
CA ILE A 43 -5.13 -4.97 -9.23
C ILE A 43 -3.68 -5.31 -8.86
N SER A 44 -2.87 -5.64 -9.85
CA SER A 44 -1.42 -5.68 -9.67
C SER A 44 -0.81 -4.28 -9.77
N SER A 45 0.16 -4.00 -8.90
CA SER A 45 1.02 -2.81 -9.00
C SER A 45 2.03 -2.90 -10.15
N GLY A 46 2.31 -4.10 -10.67
CA GLY A 46 3.43 -4.35 -11.59
C GLY A 46 4.80 -4.40 -10.90
N SER A 47 4.86 -4.17 -9.59
CA SER A 47 6.11 -4.22 -8.84
C SER A 47 6.58 -5.67 -8.67
N ASP A 48 7.84 -5.91 -9.03
CA ASP A 48 8.59 -7.15 -8.81
C ASP A 48 9.66 -7.04 -7.70
N GLY A 49 9.65 -5.93 -6.93
CA GLY A 49 10.53 -5.68 -5.79
C GLY A 49 9.81 -5.25 -4.49
N PRO A 50 10.53 -5.19 -3.36
CA PRO A 50 9.99 -4.70 -2.10
C PRO A 50 9.71 -3.20 -2.19
N GLY A 51 8.48 -2.78 -1.91
CA GLY A 51 8.04 -1.40 -2.10
C GLY A 51 7.40 -1.14 -3.47
N THR A 52 7.08 0.11 -3.75
CA THR A 52 6.32 0.50 -4.94
C THR A 52 7.04 1.60 -5.71
N PHE A 53 7.85 1.19 -6.69
CA PHE A 53 8.54 2.10 -7.60
C PHE A 53 7.61 2.50 -8.75
N LEU A 54 7.08 3.73 -8.73
CA LEU A 54 6.10 4.20 -9.72
C LEU A 54 6.63 4.16 -11.17
N SER A 55 7.94 4.33 -11.36
CA SER A 55 8.60 4.23 -12.67
C SER A 55 8.44 2.85 -13.31
N LEU A 56 8.42 1.79 -12.49
CA LEU A 56 8.32 0.39 -12.91
C LEU A 56 6.88 -0.16 -12.83
N ALA A 57 5.97 0.57 -12.19
CA ALA A 57 4.59 0.14 -12.01
C ALA A 57 3.80 0.10 -13.33
N THR A 58 2.77 -0.75 -13.37
CA THR A 58 1.90 -0.86 -14.55
C THR A 58 1.18 0.46 -14.84
N ASN A 59 0.81 0.66 -16.12
CA ASN A 59 -0.02 1.79 -16.52
C ASN A 59 -1.36 1.82 -15.79
N GLU A 60 -1.97 0.65 -15.56
CA GLU A 60 -3.21 0.54 -14.80
C GLU A 60 -3.02 1.05 -13.36
N PHE A 61 -2.02 0.52 -12.64
CA PHE A 61 -1.73 0.93 -11.28
C PHE A 61 -1.47 2.43 -11.18
N ARG A 62 -0.56 2.97 -12.02
CA ARG A 62 -0.26 4.40 -12.04
C ARG A 62 -1.50 5.25 -12.28
N SER A 63 -2.39 4.78 -13.15
CA SER A 63 -3.62 5.49 -13.46
C SER A 63 -4.59 5.53 -12.26
N TYR A 64 -4.71 4.44 -11.50
CA TYR A 64 -5.49 4.44 -10.25
C TYR A 64 -4.82 5.27 -9.16
N PHE A 65 -3.51 5.09 -8.95
CA PHE A 65 -2.72 5.83 -7.97
C PHE A 65 -2.83 7.34 -8.18
N ASN A 66 -2.71 7.79 -9.43
CA ASN A 66 -2.82 9.21 -9.76
C ASN A 66 -4.20 9.82 -9.56
N ARG A 67 -5.27 9.03 -9.72
CA ARG A 67 -6.67 9.47 -9.58
C ARG A 67 -7.21 9.29 -8.16
N ALA A 68 -6.48 8.58 -7.29
CA ALA A 68 -6.90 8.30 -5.93
C ALA A 68 -6.96 9.59 -5.11
N LYS A 69 -8.09 9.81 -4.43
CA LYS A 69 -8.28 10.94 -3.50
C LYS A 69 -7.73 10.67 -2.10
N LEU A 70 -7.40 9.40 -1.83
CA LEU A 70 -6.83 8.91 -0.59
C LEU A 70 -6.10 7.61 -0.92
N ILE A 71 -4.86 7.47 -0.45
CA ILE A 71 -4.07 6.25 -0.60
C ILE A 71 -3.70 5.78 0.82
N ILE A 72 -3.96 4.51 1.11
CA ILE A 72 -3.47 3.87 2.34
C ILE A 72 -2.35 2.93 1.94
N SER A 73 -1.11 3.36 2.17
CA SER A 73 0.10 2.63 1.85
C SER A 73 0.52 1.79 3.06
N LYS A 74 0.64 0.47 2.87
CA LYS A 74 0.94 -0.47 3.96
C LYS A 74 2.41 -0.90 3.93
N GLY A 75 3.03 -0.90 5.10
CA GLY A 75 4.38 -1.47 5.29
C GLY A 75 5.52 -0.51 4.96
N GLN A 76 6.70 -0.86 5.47
CA GLN A 76 7.89 0.01 5.42
C GLN A 76 8.44 0.18 4.00
N GLY A 77 8.51 -0.88 3.18
CA GLY A 77 9.04 -0.75 1.82
C GLY A 77 8.23 0.23 0.96
N ASN A 78 6.90 0.30 1.15
CA ASN A 78 6.10 1.29 0.44
C ASN A 78 6.29 2.72 0.99
N TYR A 79 6.63 2.88 2.26
CA TYR A 79 7.01 4.18 2.81
C TYR A 79 8.31 4.67 2.16
N GLU A 80 9.34 3.83 2.18
CA GLU A 80 10.66 4.15 1.61
C GLU A 80 10.59 4.56 0.12
N THR A 81 9.66 3.99 -0.66
CA THR A 81 9.55 4.28 -2.10
C THR A 81 8.54 5.36 -2.46
N LEU A 82 7.66 5.77 -1.55
CA LEU A 82 6.57 6.71 -1.85
C LEU A 82 6.51 7.93 -0.92
N SER A 83 7.36 8.02 0.11
CA SER A 83 7.33 9.12 1.08
C SER A 83 7.56 10.50 0.47
N GLU A 84 8.30 10.55 -0.64
CA GLU A 84 8.60 11.78 -1.38
C GLU A 84 7.50 12.15 -2.42
N GLU A 85 6.48 11.31 -2.58
CA GLU A 85 5.40 11.58 -3.54
C GLU A 85 4.41 12.61 -2.98
N ASP A 86 4.19 13.70 -3.73
CA ASP A 86 3.18 14.71 -3.40
C ASP A 86 1.76 14.21 -3.74
N LYS A 87 1.24 13.36 -2.85
CA LYS A 87 -0.06 12.69 -2.97
C LYS A 87 -0.72 12.56 -1.59
N PRO A 88 -2.06 12.39 -1.52
CA PRO A 88 -2.76 12.18 -0.25
C PRO A 88 -2.55 10.75 0.28
N ILE A 89 -1.32 10.43 0.68
CA ILE A 89 -0.90 9.10 1.13
C ILE A 89 -0.83 9.07 2.66
N PHE A 90 -1.50 8.09 3.25
CA PHE A 90 -1.33 7.69 4.63
C PHE A 90 -0.55 6.38 4.70
N PHE A 91 0.56 6.38 5.42
CA PHE A 91 1.41 5.22 5.64
C PHE A 91 1.05 4.54 6.95
N LEU A 92 0.61 3.28 6.88
CA LEU A 92 0.36 2.43 8.05
C LEU A 92 1.39 1.30 8.06
N LEU A 93 2.35 1.39 8.98
CA LEU A 93 3.51 0.52 9.04
C LEU A 93 4.01 0.29 10.48
N LYS A 94 4.88 -0.70 10.62
CA LYS A 94 5.74 -0.85 11.80
C LYS A 94 7.14 -0.36 11.43
N ALA A 95 7.75 0.51 12.21
CA ALA A 95 9.13 0.96 11.99
C ALA A 95 10.10 -0.18 12.37
N LYS A 96 10.61 -0.92 11.39
CA LYS A 96 11.39 -2.15 11.64
C LYS A 96 12.87 -1.89 11.92
N CYS A 97 13.40 -0.73 11.52
CA CYS A 97 14.80 -0.39 11.71
C CYS A 97 14.97 1.02 12.31
N PRO A 98 16.11 1.29 12.97
CA PRO A 98 16.37 2.60 13.58
C PRO A 98 16.38 3.77 12.59
N ILE A 99 16.76 3.52 11.34
CA ILE A 99 16.81 4.56 10.30
C ILE A 99 15.41 5.08 10.01
N ILE A 100 14.47 4.19 9.70
CA ILE A 100 13.08 4.57 9.44
C ILE A 100 12.38 5.07 10.71
N ALA A 101 12.70 4.51 11.88
CA ALA A 101 12.16 5.01 13.14
C ALA A 101 12.57 6.47 13.39
N LYS A 102 13.84 6.81 13.15
CA LYS A 102 14.35 8.18 13.26
C LYS A 102 13.65 9.12 12.27
N ASP A 103 13.51 8.69 11.03
CA ASP A 103 12.83 9.45 9.97
C ASP A 103 11.36 9.74 10.31
N LEU A 104 10.67 8.76 10.89
CA LEU A 104 9.29 8.89 11.37
C LEU A 104 9.15 9.58 12.73
N GLY A 105 10.26 9.93 13.40
CA GLY A 105 10.24 10.50 14.74
C GLY A 105 9.68 9.56 15.83
N CYS A 106 9.84 8.25 15.66
CA CYS A 106 9.35 7.22 16.59
C CYS A 106 10.47 6.27 17.05
N LYS A 107 10.12 5.21 17.80
CA LYS A 107 11.05 4.15 18.20
C LYS A 107 10.97 2.97 17.25
N ALA A 108 12.08 2.26 17.08
CA ALA A 108 12.08 0.99 16.35
C ALA A 108 11.13 0.01 17.06
N GLY A 109 10.22 -0.58 16.29
CA GLY A 109 9.15 -1.44 16.78
C GLY A 109 7.78 -0.77 16.86
N ASP A 110 7.71 0.56 16.83
CA ASP A 110 6.43 1.28 16.92
C ASP A 110 5.55 1.03 15.69
N ILE A 111 4.24 0.96 15.91
CA ILE A 111 3.23 0.96 14.85
C ILE A 111 2.81 2.41 14.62
N VAL A 112 2.99 2.87 13.39
CA VAL A 112 2.83 4.27 13.00
C VAL A 112 1.74 4.39 11.94
N LEU A 113 0.89 5.41 12.10
CA LEU A 113 0.06 5.96 11.04
C LEU A 113 0.56 7.38 10.74
N LYS A 114 1.23 7.56 9.59
CA LYS A 114 1.77 8.85 9.13
C LYS A 114 0.94 9.34 7.95
N GLY A 115 0.57 10.62 7.94
CA GLY A 115 -0.03 11.31 6.80
C GLY A 115 0.50 12.73 6.70
#